data_AF-A0A7K1YBM6-F1
#
_entry.id   AF-A0A7K1YBM6-F1
#
_cell.length_a   1.000
_cell.length_b   1.000
_cell.length_c   1.000
_cell.angle_alpha   90.00
_cell.angle_beta   90.00
_cell.angle_gamma   90.00
#
_symmetry.space_group_name_H-M   'P 1'
#
loop_
_entity.id
_entity.type
_entity.pdbx_description
1 polymer ?
#
loop_
_entity_poly.entity_id
_entity_poly.type
_entity_poly.pdbx_seq_one_letter_code
_entity_poly.pdbx_strand_id
1 'polypeptide(L)'
;MKLESIPEMKLVGGAACLDFINSGYNESENLITERLHSYQDLLLLIRKCGLINEIEFSELKRTATASVQEAERILAEAIKVRTVFYRVFFLLTNDRAKELDNGLLKKFNKILNEPAKPQYTLAGNQLALENKDKQAGLRLPLDLFIRSASDLLTNKNQRLIKKCCGCEWFFLDETKNHSRKWCDMQDCGSIAKSKRYYHRKKDKKT
;
A
#
# COMPACT_ATOMS: atom_id res chain seq x y z
N MET A 1 17.96 -11.00 6.67
CA MET A 1 17.85 -9.65 6.09
C MET A 1 17.06 -8.82 7.09
N LYS A 2 17.63 -7.75 7.66
CA LYS A 2 16.90 -6.91 8.62
C LYS A 2 15.76 -6.25 7.84
N LEU A 3 14.53 -6.49 8.26
CA LEU A 3 13.36 -5.84 7.67
C LEU A 3 13.42 -4.36 8.04
N GLU A 4 13.47 -3.49 7.02
CA GLU A 4 13.39 -2.04 7.22
C GLU A 4 12.05 -1.68 7.87
N SER A 5 12.09 -0.78 8.83
CA SER A 5 10.91 -0.20 9.47
C SER A 5 10.15 0.75 8.53
N ILE A 6 8.92 1.16 8.85
CA ILE A 6 8.16 2.13 8.03
C ILE A 6 8.92 3.46 7.80
N PRO A 7 9.61 4.05 8.80
CA PRO A 7 10.44 5.23 8.57
C PRO A 7 11.51 5.05 7.49
N GLU A 8 12.15 3.87 7.44
CA GLU A 8 13.23 3.54 6.51
C GLU A 8 12.69 3.10 5.14
N MET A 9 11.51 2.47 5.11
CA MET A 9 10.86 1.98 3.90
C MET A 9 10.69 3.09 2.86
N LYS A 10 11.26 2.91 1.66
CA LYS A 10 11.06 3.84 0.53
C LYS A 10 9.63 3.78 0.01
N LEU A 11 9.11 4.92 -0.45
CA LEU A 11 7.85 4.98 -1.20
C LEU A 11 8.16 4.97 -2.69
N VAL A 12 7.85 3.87 -3.35
CA VAL A 12 8.17 3.65 -4.77
C VAL A 12 6.97 3.18 -5.57
N GLY A 13 5.83 2.95 -4.90
CA GLY A 13 4.60 2.47 -5.48
C GLY A 13 4.04 3.42 -6.53
N GLY A 14 4.19 4.73 -6.36
CA GLY A 14 3.60 5.74 -7.26
C GLY A 14 2.08 5.92 -7.06
N ALA A 15 1.48 5.12 -6.19
CA ALA A 15 0.14 5.30 -5.63
C ALA A 15 0.15 4.80 -4.19
N ALA A 16 -0.52 5.50 -3.28
CA ALA A 16 -0.44 5.21 -1.84
C ALA A 16 -0.91 3.79 -1.49
N CYS A 17 -1.91 3.25 -2.21
CA CYS A 17 -2.34 1.87 -2.01
C CYS A 17 -1.24 0.85 -2.37
N LEU A 18 -0.37 1.14 -3.34
CA LEU A 18 0.74 0.25 -3.71
C LEU A 18 1.82 0.26 -2.64
N ASP A 19 2.15 1.42 -2.07
CA ASP A 19 3.07 1.49 -0.93
C ASP A 19 2.46 0.86 0.34
N PHE A 20 1.14 0.96 0.52
CA PHE A 20 0.44 0.17 1.53
C PHE A 20 0.61 -1.33 1.32
N ILE A 21 0.40 -1.84 0.10
CA ILE A 21 0.67 -3.27 -0.21
C ILE A 21 2.14 -3.61 0.04
N ASN A 22 3.09 -2.77 -0.37
CA ASN A 22 4.52 -3.00 -0.20
C ASN A 22 4.99 -2.98 1.27
N SER A 23 4.18 -2.41 2.18
CA SER A 23 4.46 -2.44 3.62
C SER A 23 4.48 -3.87 4.16
N GLY A 24 3.85 -4.82 3.46
CA GLY A 24 4.14 -6.22 3.72
C GLY A 24 3.56 -7.19 2.70
N TYR A 25 4.37 -8.19 2.39
CA TYR A 25 4.09 -9.18 1.36
C TYR A 25 4.59 -10.55 1.80
N ASN A 26 3.99 -11.59 1.20
CA ASN A 26 4.31 -12.97 1.47
C ASN A 26 5.19 -13.50 0.32
N GLU A 27 6.46 -13.78 0.61
CA GLU A 27 7.42 -14.26 -0.40
C GLU A 27 7.16 -15.71 -0.83
N SER A 28 6.48 -16.51 0.01
CA SER A 28 6.08 -17.91 -0.20
C SER A 28 5.83 -18.52 1.17
N GLU A 29 4.58 -18.83 1.51
CA GLU A 29 4.03 -19.61 2.65
C GLU A 29 4.62 -19.48 4.08
N ASN A 30 5.79 -18.90 4.33
CA ASN A 30 6.49 -18.85 5.61
C ASN A 30 7.36 -17.59 5.83
N LEU A 31 7.53 -16.69 4.85
CA LEU A 31 8.23 -15.42 5.04
C LEU A 31 7.31 -14.23 4.77
N ILE A 32 6.68 -13.73 5.84
CA ILE A 32 5.96 -12.46 5.83
C ILE A 32 6.99 -11.37 6.13
N THR A 33 7.28 -10.53 5.14
CA THR A 33 7.89 -9.23 5.39
C THR A 33 6.79 -8.34 5.96
N GLU A 34 6.59 -8.31 7.28
CA GLU A 34 5.63 -7.41 7.93
C GLU A 34 6.35 -6.15 8.42
N ARG A 35 5.77 -4.97 8.17
CA ARG A 35 6.26 -3.68 8.70
C ARG A 35 5.24 -2.98 9.58
N LEU A 36 3.97 -3.37 9.52
CA LEU A 36 2.88 -2.80 10.32
C LEU A 36 2.71 -3.62 11.62
N HIS A 37 3.57 -3.35 12.61
CA HIS A 37 3.56 -4.07 13.89
C HIS A 37 2.67 -3.38 14.93
N SER A 38 2.36 -2.10 14.70
CA SER A 38 1.55 -1.27 15.56
C SER A 38 0.68 -0.31 14.74
N TYR A 39 -0.36 0.26 15.34
CA TYR A 39 -1.16 1.29 14.70
C TYR A 39 -0.31 2.55 14.38
N GLN A 40 0.74 2.81 15.16
CA GLN A 40 1.69 3.88 14.89
C GLN A 40 2.42 3.69 13.56
N ASP A 41 2.72 2.45 13.16
CA ASP A 41 3.33 2.15 11.85
C ASP A 41 2.37 2.49 10.69
N LEU A 42 1.08 2.20 10.86
CA LEU A 42 0.04 2.56 9.89
C LEU A 42 -0.09 4.08 9.76
N LEU A 43 -0.08 4.82 10.88
CA LEU A 43 -0.08 6.29 10.89
C LEU A 43 1.16 6.88 10.21
N LEU A 44 2.34 6.32 10.49
CA LEU A 44 3.58 6.77 9.86
C LEU A 44 3.54 6.56 8.35
N LEU A 45 3.01 5.42 7.90
CA LEU A 45 2.93 5.10 6.48
C LEU A 45 1.99 6.05 5.74
N ILE A 46 0.74 6.23 6.23
CA ILE A 46 -0.23 7.10 5.56
C ILE A 46 0.25 8.56 5.49
N ARG A 47 0.94 9.01 6.55
CA ARG A 47 1.57 10.33 6.59
C ARG A 47 2.72 10.44 5.61
N LYS A 48 3.58 9.42 5.54
CA LYS A 48 4.70 9.38 4.58
C LYS A 48 4.18 9.44 3.14
N CYS A 49 3.03 8.84 2.86
CA CYS A 49 2.32 8.94 1.58
C CYS A 49 1.67 10.32 1.33
N GLY A 50 1.71 11.25 2.29
CA GLY A 50 1.17 12.59 2.15
C GLY A 50 -0.37 12.67 2.18
N LEU A 51 -1.06 11.62 2.63
CA LEU A 51 -2.52 11.56 2.65
C LEU A 51 -3.17 12.14 3.91
N ILE A 52 -2.36 12.45 4.93
CA ILE A 52 -2.78 13.19 6.13
C ILE A 52 -1.69 14.20 6.51
N ASN A 53 -2.10 15.29 7.15
CA ASN A 53 -1.22 16.35 7.65
C ASN A 53 -0.77 16.11 9.12
N GLU A 54 0.05 17.02 9.67
CA GLU A 54 0.58 16.92 11.05
C GLU A 54 -0.50 16.97 12.12
N ILE A 55 -1.54 17.78 11.90
CA ILE A 55 -2.64 17.96 12.85
C ILE A 55 -3.42 16.65 12.93
N GLU A 56 -3.86 16.13 11.78
CA GLU A 56 -4.56 14.85 11.68
C GLU A 56 -3.74 13.71 12.29
N PHE A 57 -2.44 13.64 11.98
CA PHE A 57 -1.54 12.63 12.56
C PHE A 57 -1.49 12.70 14.09
N SER A 58 -1.36 13.91 14.65
CA SER A 58 -1.30 14.12 16.10
C SER A 58 -2.62 13.78 16.80
N GLU A 59 -3.75 14.11 16.18
CA GLU A 59 -5.08 13.79 16.69
C GLU A 59 -5.37 12.29 16.68
N LEU A 60 -5.02 11.61 15.59
CA LEU A 60 -5.15 10.15 15.48
C LEU A 60 -4.25 9.43 16.48
N LYS A 61 -3.00 9.89 16.65
CA LYS A 61 -2.07 9.32 17.64
C LYS A 61 -2.59 9.43 19.08
N ARG A 62 -3.13 10.61 19.44
CA ARG A 62 -3.78 10.84 20.75
C ARG A 62 -5.00 9.93 20.92
N THR A 63 -5.82 9.81 19.89
CA THR A 63 -7.03 8.96 19.90
C THR A 63 -6.66 7.49 20.04
N ALA A 64 -5.61 7.03 19.35
CA ALA A 64 -5.12 5.66 19.44
C ALA A 64 -4.59 5.33 20.84
N THR A 65 -3.93 6.29 21.49
CA THR A 65 -3.45 6.14 22.88
C THR A 65 -4.62 6.05 23.87
N ALA A 66 -5.70 6.79 23.63
CA ALA A 66 -6.92 6.74 24.44
C ALA A 66 -7.79 5.50 24.17
N SER A 67 -7.54 4.74 23.10
CA SER A 67 -8.37 3.61 22.67
C SER A 67 -7.52 2.54 21.99
N VAL A 68 -6.58 1.96 22.74
CA VAL A 68 -5.58 1.00 22.25
C VAL A 68 -6.23 -0.22 21.59
N GLN A 69 -7.25 -0.80 22.21
CA GLN A 69 -7.92 -1.99 21.68
C GLN A 69 -8.56 -1.73 20.31
N GLU A 70 -9.13 -0.54 20.11
CA GLU A 70 -9.70 -0.16 18.82
C GLU A 70 -8.60 0.09 17.77
N ALA A 71 -7.50 0.74 18.15
CA ALA A 71 -6.36 0.93 17.27
C ALA A 71 -5.75 -0.40 16.80
N GLU A 72 -5.62 -1.38 17.69
CA GLU A 72 -5.18 -2.75 17.38
C GLU A 72 -6.19 -3.48 16.47
N ARG A 73 -7.49 -3.32 16.72
CA ARG A 73 -8.55 -3.88 15.88
C ARG A 73 -8.46 -3.33 14.45
N ILE A 74 -8.26 -2.03 14.29
CA ILE A 74 -8.10 -1.38 12.99
C ILE A 74 -6.81 -1.81 12.31
N LEU A 75 -5.70 -1.95 13.04
CA LEU A 75 -4.46 -2.48 12.47
C LEU A 75 -4.65 -3.89 11.91
N ALA A 76 -5.29 -4.78 12.69
CA ALA A 76 -5.58 -6.15 12.25
C ALA A 76 -6.49 -6.16 11.02
N GLU A 77 -7.44 -5.23 10.93
CA GLU A 77 -8.28 -5.02 9.75
C GLU A 77 -7.48 -4.54 8.54
N ALA A 78 -6.58 -3.56 8.72
CA ALA A 78 -5.72 -3.06 7.67
C ALA A 78 -4.84 -4.18 7.09
N ILE A 79 -4.24 -5.03 7.93
CA ILE A 79 -3.44 -6.18 7.47
C ILE A 79 -4.28 -7.17 6.65
N LYS A 80 -5.53 -7.43 7.04
CA LYS A 80 -6.47 -8.26 6.27
C LYS A 80 -6.81 -7.64 4.92
N VAL A 81 -7.11 -6.35 4.88
CA VAL A 81 -7.37 -5.61 3.63
C VAL A 81 -6.15 -5.64 2.73
N ARG A 82 -4.95 -5.36 3.27
CA ARG A 82 -3.68 -5.42 2.54
C ARG A 82 -3.45 -6.80 1.93
N THR A 83 -3.78 -7.88 2.65
CA THR A 83 -3.65 -9.25 2.16
C THR A 83 -4.56 -9.52 0.96
N VAL A 84 -5.80 -9.02 1.00
CA VAL A 84 -6.72 -9.13 -0.15
C VAL A 84 -6.19 -8.32 -1.33
N PHE A 85 -5.74 -7.09 -1.10
CA PHE A 85 -5.15 -6.24 -2.14
C PHE A 85 -3.92 -6.89 -2.76
N TYR A 86 -2.99 -7.40 -1.96
CA TYR A 86 -1.81 -8.11 -2.44
C TYR A 86 -2.19 -9.24 -3.41
N ARG A 87 -3.14 -10.11 -3.03
CA ARG A 87 -3.55 -11.24 -3.87
C ARG A 87 -4.15 -10.79 -5.20
N VAL A 88 -5.00 -9.76 -5.19
CA VAL A 88 -5.61 -9.23 -6.41
C VAL A 88 -4.54 -8.61 -7.31
N PHE A 89 -3.71 -7.71 -6.78
CA PHE A 89 -2.67 -7.03 -7.54
C PHE A 89 -1.61 -7.99 -8.06
N PHE A 90 -1.23 -9.01 -7.29
CA PHE A 90 -0.34 -10.09 -7.74
C PHE A 90 -0.89 -10.80 -8.98
N LEU A 91 -2.16 -11.21 -8.95
CA LEU A 91 -2.78 -11.88 -10.12
C LEU A 91 -2.89 -10.93 -11.32
N LEU A 92 -3.17 -9.64 -11.10
CA LEU A 92 -3.19 -8.64 -12.16
C LEU A 92 -1.82 -8.46 -12.82
N THR A 93 -0.75 -8.30 -12.03
CA THR A 93 0.60 -8.05 -12.57
C THR A 93 1.26 -9.26 -13.23
N ASN A 94 0.72 -10.45 -13.01
CA ASN A 94 1.22 -11.70 -13.56
C ASN A 94 0.36 -12.23 -14.72
N ASP A 95 -0.54 -11.42 -15.28
CA ASP A 95 -1.47 -11.80 -16.35
C ASP A 95 -2.38 -13.00 -15.98
N ARG A 96 -2.61 -13.21 -14.68
CA ARG A 96 -3.40 -14.30 -14.09
C ARG A 96 -4.74 -13.83 -13.52
N ALA A 97 -5.24 -12.69 -13.98
CA ALA A 97 -6.51 -12.10 -13.51
C ALA A 97 -7.71 -13.06 -13.65
N LYS A 98 -7.68 -13.97 -14.63
CA LYS A 98 -8.72 -15.00 -14.83
C LYS A 98 -8.80 -16.03 -13.69
N GLU A 99 -7.79 -16.10 -12.84
CA GLU A 99 -7.73 -17.00 -11.69
C GLU A 99 -8.29 -16.36 -10.40
N LEU A 100 -8.78 -15.11 -10.48
CA LEU A 100 -9.52 -14.50 -9.38
C LEU A 100 -10.79 -15.31 -9.11
N ASP A 101 -10.79 -16.07 -8.02
CA ASP A 101 -11.97 -16.79 -7.59
C ASP A 101 -13.07 -15.83 -7.10
N ASN A 102 -14.34 -16.24 -7.24
CA ASN A 102 -15.51 -15.44 -6.86
C ASN A 102 -15.50 -15.03 -5.38
N GLY A 103 -14.90 -15.84 -4.49
CA GLY A 103 -14.81 -15.54 -3.07
C GLY A 103 -13.86 -14.38 -2.78
N LEU A 104 -12.68 -14.37 -3.41
CA LEU A 104 -11.72 -13.28 -3.33
C LEU A 104 -12.28 -12.00 -3.96
N LEU A 105 -12.92 -12.09 -5.13
CA LEU A 105 -13.53 -10.94 -5.80
C LEU A 105 -14.66 -10.33 -4.96
N LYS A 106 -15.50 -11.16 -4.32
CA LYS A 106 -16.55 -10.69 -3.41
C LYS A 106 -15.97 -9.97 -2.19
N LYS A 107 -14.87 -10.46 -1.61
CA LYS A 107 -14.17 -9.78 -0.50
C LYS A 107 -13.59 -8.44 -0.95
N PHE A 108 -12.93 -8.42 -2.11
CA PHE A 108 -12.36 -7.20 -2.68
C PHE A 108 -13.44 -6.14 -2.96
N ASN A 109 -14.54 -6.53 -3.61
CA ASN A 109 -15.68 -5.65 -3.85
C ASN A 109 -16.31 -5.14 -2.55
N LYS A 110 -16.42 -5.98 -1.52
CA LYS A 110 -16.92 -5.54 -0.22
C LYS A 110 -16.04 -4.45 0.39
N ILE A 111 -14.72 -4.60 0.34
CA ILE A 111 -13.77 -3.61 0.87
C ILE A 111 -13.89 -2.28 0.12
N LEU A 112 -13.95 -2.31 -1.22
CA LEU A 112 -14.05 -1.08 -2.01
C LEU A 112 -15.41 -0.39 -1.88
N ASN A 113 -16.48 -1.15 -1.62
CA ASN A 113 -17.84 -0.64 -1.48
C ASN A 113 -18.20 -0.29 -0.02
N GLU A 114 -17.33 -0.54 0.96
CA GLU A 114 -17.55 -0.09 2.34
C GLU A 114 -17.47 1.43 2.35
N PRO A 115 -18.59 2.14 2.57
CA PRO A 115 -18.62 3.57 2.33
C PRO A 115 -17.94 4.29 3.49
N ALA A 116 -16.87 5.02 3.21
CA ALA A 116 -16.51 6.18 4.01
C ALA A 116 -17.57 7.25 3.72
N LYS A 117 -18.66 7.30 4.48
CA LYS A 117 -19.73 8.28 4.28
C LYS A 117 -19.31 9.60 4.95
N PRO A 118 -18.84 10.63 4.21
CA PRO A 118 -18.58 11.92 4.82
C PRO A 118 -19.92 12.49 5.31
N GLN A 119 -19.99 12.80 6.60
CA GLN A 119 -21.06 13.60 7.17
C GLN A 119 -20.60 15.04 7.24
N TYR A 120 -21.48 15.99 6.96
CA TYR A 120 -21.16 17.42 6.99
C TYR A 120 -22.06 18.13 7.99
N THR A 121 -21.47 18.97 8.82
CA THR A 121 -22.15 19.96 9.68
C THR A 121 -22.03 21.35 9.08
N LEU A 122 -22.86 22.28 9.54
CA LEU A 122 -22.69 23.70 9.23
C LEU A 122 -21.74 24.35 10.26
N ALA A 123 -20.65 24.95 9.77
CA ALA A 123 -19.77 25.83 10.53
C ALA A 123 -19.91 27.25 9.98
N GLY A 124 -20.76 28.06 10.60
CA GLY A 124 -21.17 29.34 10.03
C GLY A 124 -21.97 29.11 8.73
N ASN A 125 -21.53 29.72 7.62
CA ASN A 125 -22.15 29.57 6.30
C ASN A 125 -21.40 28.60 5.37
N GLN A 126 -20.59 27.72 5.93
CA GLN A 126 -19.84 26.71 5.19
C GLN A 126 -20.17 25.31 5.72
N LEU A 127 -20.16 24.33 4.81
CA LEU A 127 -20.18 22.93 5.20
C LEU A 127 -18.79 22.58 5.78
N ALA A 128 -18.77 22.17 7.05
CA ALA A 128 -17.63 21.53 7.70
C ALA A 128 -17.87 20.02 7.75
N LEU A 129 -16.80 19.23 7.74
CA LEU A 129 -16.94 17.79 7.96
C LEU A 129 -17.33 17.53 9.42
N GLU A 130 -18.34 16.69 9.64
CA GLU A 130 -18.80 16.31 10.97
C GLU A 130 -17.81 15.31 11.59
N ASN A 131 -16.95 15.78 12.49
CA ASN A 131 -15.96 14.96 13.19
C ASN A 131 -16.57 14.04 14.27
N LYS A 132 -17.82 13.58 14.14
CA LYS A 132 -18.49 12.78 15.19
C LYS A 132 -18.19 11.29 15.14
N ASP A 133 -17.73 10.75 14.03
CA ASP A 133 -17.37 9.34 13.99
C ASP A 133 -15.96 9.13 14.53
N LYS A 134 -15.83 8.93 15.85
CA LYS A 134 -14.61 8.36 16.45
C LYS A 134 -14.22 7.01 15.81
N GLN A 135 -15.17 6.32 15.18
CA GLN A 135 -14.95 5.13 14.33
C GLN A 135 -14.39 5.47 12.94
N ALA A 136 -14.75 6.60 12.33
CA ALA A 136 -14.11 7.13 11.12
C ALA A 136 -12.72 7.70 11.42
N GLY A 137 -12.48 8.16 12.66
CA GLY A 137 -11.18 8.66 13.12
C GLY A 137 -10.07 7.61 12.98
N LEU A 138 -10.06 6.57 13.81
CA LEU A 138 -8.97 5.58 13.77
C LEU A 138 -8.94 4.76 12.47
N ARG A 139 -10.08 4.61 11.78
CA ARG A 139 -10.13 3.92 10.48
C ARG A 139 -9.66 4.77 9.31
N LEU A 140 -9.62 6.11 9.44
CA LEU A 140 -9.28 7.04 8.36
C LEU A 140 -8.05 6.63 7.53
N PRO A 141 -6.90 6.21 8.11
CA PRO A 141 -5.76 5.76 7.32
C PRO A 141 -6.09 4.60 6.36
N LEU A 142 -6.82 3.61 6.85
CA LEU A 142 -7.21 2.46 6.04
C LEU A 142 -8.17 2.89 4.91
N ASP A 143 -9.16 3.72 5.22
CA ASP A 143 -10.12 4.21 4.24
C ASP A 143 -9.47 5.06 3.14
N LEU A 144 -8.42 5.82 3.47
CA LEU A 144 -7.62 6.56 2.50
C LEU A 144 -6.82 5.63 1.57
N PHE A 145 -6.26 4.53 2.07
CA PHE A 145 -5.62 3.52 1.22
C PHE A 145 -6.62 2.77 0.33
N ILE A 146 -7.82 2.47 0.85
CA ILE A 146 -8.91 1.85 0.08
C ILE A 146 -9.34 2.78 -1.06
N ARG A 147 -9.54 4.07 -0.77
CA ARG A 147 -9.83 5.09 -1.80
C ARG A 147 -8.74 5.18 -2.84
N SER A 148 -7.47 5.23 -2.43
CA SER A 148 -6.33 5.23 -3.36
C SER A 148 -6.32 4.00 -4.28
N ALA A 149 -6.75 2.82 -3.80
CA ALA A 149 -6.86 1.62 -4.64
C ALA A 149 -7.99 1.73 -5.66
N SER A 150 -9.15 2.24 -5.24
CA SER A 150 -10.27 2.49 -6.14
C SER A 150 -9.88 3.49 -7.23
N ASP A 151 -9.24 4.60 -6.86
CA ASP A 151 -8.80 5.63 -7.80
C ASP A 151 -7.78 5.09 -8.79
N LEU A 152 -6.81 4.28 -8.33
CA LEU A 152 -5.83 3.65 -9.19
C LEU A 152 -6.47 2.73 -10.23
N LEU A 153 -7.45 1.91 -9.82
CA LEU A 153 -8.09 0.93 -10.71
C LEU A 153 -9.07 1.56 -11.69
N THR A 154 -9.71 2.67 -11.32
CA THR A 154 -10.70 3.37 -12.15
C THR A 154 -10.05 4.41 -13.07
N ASN A 155 -9.06 5.16 -12.59
CA ASN A 155 -8.55 6.34 -13.28
C ASN A 155 -7.19 6.15 -13.98
N LYS A 156 -6.51 5.02 -13.75
CA LYS A 156 -5.22 4.72 -14.39
C LYS A 156 -5.32 3.45 -15.25
N ASN A 157 -4.43 3.34 -16.23
CA ASN A 157 -4.30 2.12 -17.01
C ASN A 157 -3.69 1.00 -16.14
N GLN A 158 -4.48 -0.01 -15.80
CA GLN A 158 -4.07 -1.12 -14.93
C GLN A 158 -2.88 -1.90 -15.46
N ARG A 159 -2.63 -1.90 -16.80
CA ARG A 159 -1.43 -2.53 -17.40
C ARG A 159 -0.12 -1.87 -17.00
N LEU A 160 -0.18 -0.65 -16.46
CA LEU A 160 0.99 0.07 -15.96
C LEU A 160 1.32 -0.30 -14.52
N ILE A 161 0.45 -1.01 -13.82
CA ILE A 161 0.73 -1.59 -12.51
C ILE A 161 1.64 -2.79 -12.76
N LYS A 162 2.83 -2.76 -12.15
CA LYS A 162 3.87 -3.77 -12.36
C LYS A 162 4.42 -4.26 -11.04
N LYS A 163 4.95 -5.47 -11.07
CA LYS A 163 5.78 -6.02 -10.01
C LYS A 163 7.25 -5.90 -10.40
N CYS A 164 8.09 -5.51 -9.45
CA CYS A 164 9.53 -5.34 -9.70
C CYS A 164 10.19 -6.68 -10.04
N CYS A 165 11.16 -6.66 -10.96
CA CYS A 165 11.91 -7.88 -11.30
C CYS A 165 13.09 -8.15 -10.35
N GLY A 166 13.40 -7.22 -9.44
CA GLY A 166 14.51 -7.31 -8.49
C GLY A 166 14.08 -7.46 -7.03
N CYS A 167 12.87 -7.00 -6.71
CA CYS A 167 12.20 -7.22 -5.44
C CYS A 167 10.71 -7.47 -5.72
N GLU A 168 9.97 -7.96 -4.73
CA GLU A 168 8.57 -8.34 -4.93
C GLU A 168 7.58 -7.14 -4.85
N TRP A 169 8.08 -5.91 -4.82
CA TRP A 169 7.25 -4.71 -4.64
C TRP A 169 6.48 -4.33 -5.91
N PHE A 170 5.29 -3.80 -5.72
CA PHE A 170 4.44 -3.23 -6.76
C PHE A 170 4.75 -1.75 -7.00
N PHE A 171 4.61 -1.31 -8.24
CA PHE A 171 4.74 0.09 -8.62
C PHE A 171 3.90 0.41 -9.85
N LEU A 172 3.53 1.68 -10.01
CA LEU A 172 2.93 2.23 -11.22
C LEU A 172 4.03 2.74 -12.17
N ASP A 173 4.01 2.30 -13.42
CA ASP A 173 4.95 2.74 -14.44
C ASP A 173 4.48 4.00 -15.17
N GLU A 174 4.80 5.14 -14.58
CA GLU A 174 4.54 6.46 -15.16
C GLU A 174 5.70 6.99 -16.03
N THR A 175 6.66 6.13 -16.41
CA THR A 175 7.73 6.55 -17.34
C THR A 175 7.17 6.79 -18.73
N LYS A 176 7.76 7.75 -19.47
CA LYS A 176 7.32 8.15 -20.82
C LYS A 176 7.10 6.97 -21.79
N ASN A 177 7.92 5.93 -21.68
CA ASN A 177 7.88 4.75 -22.56
C ASN A 177 7.25 3.52 -21.90
N HIS A 178 6.73 3.64 -20.67
CA HIS A 178 6.16 2.53 -19.88
C HIS A 178 7.06 1.28 -19.86
N SER A 179 8.37 1.49 -19.75
CA SER A 179 9.40 0.45 -19.84
C SER A 179 10.11 0.19 -18.51
N ARG A 180 9.62 0.75 -17.40
CA ARG A 180 10.20 0.54 -16.06
C ARG A 180 10.00 -0.93 -15.66
N LYS A 181 11.10 -1.57 -15.25
CA LYS A 181 11.16 -2.97 -14.78
C LYS A 181 11.50 -3.10 -13.29
N TRP A 182 11.90 -2.00 -12.66
CA TRP A 182 12.37 -1.98 -11.28
C TRP A 182 11.62 -0.90 -10.50
N CYS A 183 11.24 -1.21 -9.26
CA CYS A 183 10.63 -0.24 -8.36
C CYS A 183 11.62 0.88 -8.00
N ASP A 184 12.92 0.63 -8.02
CA ASP A 184 13.91 1.68 -7.87
C ASP A 184 15.15 1.35 -8.71
N MET A 185 15.64 2.35 -9.44
CA MET A 185 16.78 2.17 -10.32
C MET A 185 18.09 2.05 -9.53
N GLN A 186 18.22 2.76 -8.41
CA GLN A 186 19.42 2.75 -7.59
C GLN A 186 19.57 1.43 -6.84
N ASP A 187 18.48 0.90 -6.29
CA ASP A 187 18.52 -0.35 -5.52
C ASP A 187 18.40 -1.57 -6.46
N CYS A 188 17.21 -1.83 -6.98
CA CYS A 188 16.93 -3.04 -7.75
C CYS A 188 17.59 -3.01 -9.13
N GLY A 189 17.61 -1.85 -9.79
CA GLY A 189 18.20 -1.69 -11.11
C GLY A 189 19.73 -1.89 -11.11
N SER A 190 20.43 -1.32 -10.12
CA SER A 190 21.88 -1.45 -10.00
C SER A 190 22.29 -2.87 -9.62
N ILE A 191 21.59 -3.53 -8.69
CA ILE A 191 21.85 -4.94 -8.34
C ILE A 191 21.74 -5.83 -9.58
N ALA A 192 20.67 -5.65 -10.39
CA ALA A 192 20.49 -6.41 -11.62
C ALA A 192 21.59 -6.13 -12.66
N LYS A 193 22.05 -4.88 -12.80
CA LYS A 193 23.18 -4.51 -13.68
C LYS A 193 24.47 -5.18 -13.23
N SER A 194 24.80 -5.13 -11.94
CA SER A 194 25.99 -5.76 -11.37
C SER A 194 25.98 -7.27 -11.59
N LYS A 195 24.87 -7.96 -11.26
CA LYS A 195 24.73 -9.42 -11.52
C LYS A 195 25.01 -9.78 -12.98
N ARG A 196 24.39 -9.07 -13.94
CA ARG A 196 24.62 -9.30 -15.38
C ARG A 196 26.08 -9.10 -15.80
N TYR A 197 26.76 -8.08 -15.26
CA TYR A 197 28.16 -7.83 -15.55
C TYR A 197 29.07 -8.98 -15.08
N TYR A 198 28.84 -9.50 -13.86
CA TYR A 198 29.60 -10.64 -13.33
C TYR A 198 29.39 -11.91 -14.15
N HIS A 199 28.14 -12.23 -14.53
CA HIS A 199 27.85 -13.40 -15.37
C HIS A 199 28.58 -13.32 -16.72
N ARG A 200 28.51 -12.17 -17.43
CA ARG A 200 29.23 -11.98 -18.70
C ARG A 200 30.75 -12.10 -18.58
N LYS A 201 31.34 -11.69 -17.45
CA LYS A 201 32.77 -11.83 -17.19
C LYS A 201 33.19 -13.27 -16.92
N LYS A 202 32.30 -14.07 -16.31
CA LYS A 202 32.54 -15.50 -16.06
C LYS A 202 32.46 -16.31 -17.36
N ASP A 203 31.47 -16.00 -18.21
CA ASP A 203 31.29 -16.66 -19.51
C ASP A 203 32.39 -16.32 -20.52
N LYS A 204 33.10 -15.20 -20.36
CA LYS A 204 34.29 -14.84 -21.16
C LYS A 204 35.60 -15.44 -20.66
N LYS A 205 35.61 -16.05 -19.47
CA LYS A 205 36.78 -16.70 -18.86
C LYS A 205 36.74 -18.23 -18.96
N THR A 206 35.72 -18.76 -19.61
CA THR A 206 35.56 -20.18 -19.97
C THR A 206 35.68 -20.29 -21.47
#